data_AF-A0A430AIH9-F1
#
_entry.id   AF-A0A430AIH9-F1
#
_cell.length_a   1.000
_cell.length_b   1.000
_cell.length_c   1.000
_cell.angle_alpha   90.00
_cell.angle_beta   90.00
_cell.angle_gamma   90.00
#
_symmetry.space_group_name_H-M   'P 1'
#
loop_
_entity.id
_entity.type
_entity.pdbx_description
1 polymer ?
#
loop_
_entity_poly.entity_id
_entity_poly.type
_entity_poly.pdbx_seq_one_letter_code
_entity_poly.pdbx_strand_id
1 'polypeptide(L)'
;MILFIIYVVLSSLGLILFKMGSKSLSILFQGHLFTASLSLTMIAGIICYLVSFLLWLVIVNKSQLSYIYPMSIAFINIAILLGSHFFLGEPISIRGVIGIIVIIVGIIIMK
;
A
#
# COMPACT_ATOMS: atom_id res chain seq x y z
N MET A 1 -5.58 -16.85 -6.96
CA MET A 1 -5.92 -16.27 -5.64
C MET A 1 -4.70 -16.04 -4.75
N ILE A 2 -3.78 -17.00 -4.60
CA ILE A 2 -2.54 -16.84 -3.79
C ILE A 2 -1.72 -15.59 -4.19
N LEU A 3 -1.48 -15.38 -5.49
CA LEU A 3 -0.76 -14.21 -6.01
C LEU A 3 -1.38 -12.88 -5.56
N PHE A 4 -2.71 -12.81 -5.49
CA PHE A 4 -3.44 -11.60 -5.08
C PHE A 4 -3.27 -11.32 -3.59
N ILE A 5 -3.33 -12.35 -2.75
CA ILE A 5 -3.12 -12.22 -1.30
C ILE A 5 -1.70 -11.73 -1.02
N ILE A 6 -0.70 -12.35 -1.66
CA ILE A 6 0.71 -11.95 -1.54
C ILE A 6 0.89 -10.49 -1.98
N TYR A 7 0.28 -10.10 -3.12
CA TYR A 7 0.27 -8.73 -3.61
C TYR A 7 -0.31 -7.74 -2.58
N VAL A 8 -1.48 -8.03 -2.00
CA VAL A 8 -2.13 -7.15 -0.99
C VAL A 8 -1.22 -6.96 0.22
N VAL A 9 -0.62 -8.04 0.72
CA VAL A 9 0.29 -7.98 1.88
C VAL A 9 1.55 -7.17 1.56
N LEU A 10 2.22 -7.44 0.45
CA LEU A 10 3.42 -6.70 0.05
C LEU A 10 3.14 -5.22 -0.21
N SER A 11 2.00 -4.91 -0.85
CA SER A 11 1.62 -3.53 -1.16
C SER A 11 1.32 -2.74 0.11
N SER A 12 0.50 -3.31 1.01
CA SER A 12 0.17 -2.67 2.29
C SER A 12 1.40 -2.53 3.20
N LEU A 13 2.22 -3.56 3.33
CA LEU A 13 3.48 -3.49 4.08
C LEU A 13 4.44 -2.46 3.49
N GLY A 14 4.60 -2.40 2.17
CA GLY A 14 5.43 -1.39 1.51
C GLY A 14 5.02 0.03 1.86
N LEU A 15 3.72 0.32 1.83
CA LEU A 15 3.17 1.64 2.18
C LEU A 15 3.35 1.98 3.66
N ILE A 16 3.15 1.01 4.56
CA ILE A 16 3.39 1.21 6.00
C ILE A 16 4.86 1.48 6.26
N LEU A 17 5.77 0.69 5.65
CA LEU A 17 7.21 0.88 5.77
C LEU A 17 7.67 2.23 5.21
N PHE A 18 7.07 2.73 4.12
CA PHE A 18 7.30 4.10 3.64
C PHE A 18 6.89 5.14 4.67
N LYS A 19 5.72 4.97 5.29
CA LYS A 19 5.27 5.89 6.34
C LYS A 19 6.23 5.89 7.53
N MET A 20 6.78 4.73 7.91
CA MET A 20 7.78 4.62 8.96
C MET A 20 9.14 5.22 8.56
N GLY A 21 9.65 4.88 7.38
CA GLY A 21 10.95 5.31 6.87
C GLY A 21 11.01 6.79 6.48
N SER A 22 9.88 7.40 6.11
CA SER A 22 9.82 8.81 5.73
C SER A 22 10.20 9.78 6.87
N LYS A 23 10.03 9.37 8.15
CA LYS A 23 10.46 10.17 9.31
C LYS A 23 11.98 10.41 9.37
N SER A 24 12.76 9.51 8.77
CA SER A 24 14.23 9.56 8.73
C SER A 24 14.79 10.10 7.41
N LEU A 25 13.91 10.47 6.48
CA LEU A 25 14.30 11.00 5.19
C LEU A 25 14.74 12.46 5.37
N SER A 26 16.05 12.69 5.35
CA SER A 26 16.61 14.04 5.20
C SER A 26 17.11 14.18 3.77
N ILE A 27 16.48 15.09 3.03
CA ILE A 27 16.94 15.52 1.72
C ILE A 27 17.47 16.93 1.93
N LEU A 28 18.78 17.04 2.08
CA LEU A 28 19.45 18.33 2.19
C LEU A 28 19.97 18.70 0.81
N PHE A 29 19.48 19.83 0.30
CA PHE A 29 19.93 20.44 -0.94
C PHE A 29 20.84 21.61 -0.57
N GLN A 30 22.16 21.37 -0.58
CA GLN A 30 23.15 22.41 -0.26
C GLN A 30 24.05 22.62 -1.48
N GLY A 31 23.69 23.62 -2.30
CA GLY A 31 24.39 23.92 -3.56
C GLY A 31 24.28 22.78 -4.58
N HIS A 32 25.44 22.25 -5.01
CA HIS A 32 25.54 21.14 -5.98
C HIS A 32 25.52 19.74 -5.34
N LEU A 33 25.49 19.64 -4.01
CA LEU A 33 25.54 18.36 -3.30
C LEU A 33 24.12 17.92 -2.91
N PHE A 34 23.69 16.80 -3.49
CA PHE A 34 22.48 16.10 -3.11
C PHE A 34 22.82 15.03 -2.07
N THR A 35 22.38 15.23 -0.83
CA THR A 35 22.50 14.20 0.21
C THR A 35 21.11 13.70 0.58
N ALA A 36 20.91 12.39 0.43
CA ALA A 36 19.68 11.70 0.76
C ALA A 36 19.99 10.59 1.78
N SER A 37 19.47 10.73 3.00
CA SER A 37 19.55 9.66 4.00
C SER A 37 18.34 8.72 3.86
N LEU A 38 18.57 7.53 3.31
CA LEU A 38 17.57 6.47 3.27
C LEU A 38 17.78 5.53 4.46
N SER A 39 16.75 5.33 5.26
CA SER A 39 16.76 4.30 6.29
C SER A 39 16.54 2.91 5.71
N LEU A 40 17.02 1.90 6.44
CA LEU A 40 16.81 0.50 6.07
C LEU A 40 15.32 0.14 5.95
N THR A 41 14.47 0.74 6.77
CA THR A 41 12.99 0.57 6.70
C THR A 41 12.42 1.13 5.40
N MET A 42 12.90 2.27 4.93
CA MET A 42 12.52 2.83 3.63
C MET A 42 12.91 1.87 2.50
N ILE A 43 14.14 1.37 2.50
CA ILE A 43 14.64 0.43 1.47
C ILE A 43 13.81 -0.86 1.45
N ALA A 44 13.53 -1.43 2.63
CA ALA A 44 12.65 -2.60 2.73
C ALA A 44 11.25 -2.31 2.17
N GLY A 45 10.70 -1.12 2.44
CA GLY A 45 9.44 -0.66 1.85
C GLY A 45 9.50 -0.57 0.33
N ILE A 46 10.60 -0.05 -0.23
CA ILE A 46 10.81 0.06 -1.69
C ILE A 46 10.77 -1.32 -2.32
N ILE A 47 11.51 -2.27 -1.76
CA ILE A 47 11.58 -3.64 -2.27
C ILE A 47 10.20 -4.31 -2.20
N CYS A 48 9.50 -4.20 -1.07
CA CYS A 48 8.16 -4.78 -0.93
C CYS A 48 7.18 -4.20 -1.96
N TYR A 49 7.17 -2.88 -2.11
CA TYR A 49 6.26 -2.21 -3.02
C TYR A 49 6.59 -2.52 -4.49
N LEU A 50 7.87 -2.60 -4.85
CA LEU A 50 8.33 -2.96 -6.19
C LEU A 50 7.93 -4.39 -6.55
N VAL A 51 8.13 -5.36 -5.64
CA VAL A 51 7.67 -6.74 -5.85
C VAL A 51 6.14 -6.79 -5.97
N SER A 52 5.41 -6.01 -5.15
CA SER A 52 3.95 -5.90 -5.27
C SER A 52 3.51 -5.39 -6.64
N PHE A 53 4.26 -4.43 -7.21
CA PHE A 53 3.96 -3.89 -8.52
C PHE A 53 4.17 -4.94 -9.64
N LEU A 54 5.23 -5.75 -9.56
CA LEU A 54 5.44 -6.85 -10.51
C LEU A 54 4.31 -7.88 -10.44
N LEU A 55 3.84 -8.22 -9.23
CA LEU A 55 2.67 -9.10 -9.05
C LEU A 55 1.39 -8.48 -9.63
N TRP A 56 1.21 -7.17 -9.44
CA TRP A 56 0.06 -6.44 -9.98
C TRP A 56 -0.01 -6.52 -11.51
N LEU A 57 1.13 -6.38 -12.21
CA LEU A 57 1.18 -6.53 -13.67
C LEU A 57 0.67 -7.90 -14.13
N VAL A 58 1.02 -8.98 -13.41
CA VAL A 58 0.55 -10.33 -13.70
C VAL A 58 -0.95 -10.48 -13.44
N ILE A 59 -1.47 -9.85 -12.37
CA ILE A 59 -2.89 -9.91 -11.99
C ILE A 59 -3.76 -9.18 -13.01
N VAL A 60 -3.36 -7.97 -13.41
CA VAL A 60 -4.10 -7.14 -14.37
C VAL A 60 -4.18 -7.81 -15.74
N ASN A 61 -3.09 -8.43 -16.19
CA ASN A 61 -3.09 -9.12 -17.49
C ASN A 61 -4.08 -10.31 -17.54
N LYS A 62 -4.49 -10.85 -16.40
CA LYS A 62 -5.36 -12.03 -16.31
C LYS A 62 -6.81 -11.71 -15.91
N SER A 63 -7.13 -10.44 -15.65
CA SER A 63 -8.38 -10.04 -15.00
C SER A 63 -8.98 -8.81 -15.67
N GLN A 64 -10.30 -8.63 -15.56
CA GLN A 64 -10.93 -7.39 -16.00
C GLN A 64 -10.52 -6.24 -15.06
N LEU A 65 -9.82 -5.24 -15.62
CA LEU A 65 -9.26 -4.12 -14.85
C LEU A 65 -10.34 -3.40 -14.03
N SER A 66 -11.52 -3.17 -14.61
CA SER A 66 -12.66 -2.50 -13.99
C SER A 66 -13.14 -3.17 -12.70
N TYR A 67 -12.92 -4.48 -12.55
CA TYR A 67 -13.32 -5.23 -11.37
C TYR A 67 -12.17 -5.45 -10.39
N ILE A 68 -11.01 -5.90 -10.89
CA ILE A 68 -9.90 -6.29 -10.01
C ILE A 68 -9.26 -5.08 -9.32
N TYR A 69 -9.28 -3.91 -9.94
CA TYR A 69 -8.67 -2.70 -9.38
C TYR A 69 -9.44 -2.17 -8.16
N PRO A 70 -10.76 -1.92 -8.21
CA PRO A 70 -11.53 -1.58 -7.02
C PRO A 70 -11.40 -2.63 -5.91
N MET A 71 -11.39 -3.92 -6.27
CA MET A 71 -11.20 -5.03 -5.33
C MET A 71 -9.83 -4.95 -4.63
N SER A 72 -8.74 -4.74 -5.38
CA SER A 72 -7.40 -4.52 -4.83
C SER A 72 -7.38 -3.38 -3.81
N ILE A 73 -7.98 -2.24 -4.17
CA ILE A 73 -8.03 -1.05 -3.30
C ILE A 73 -8.75 -1.39 -2.00
N ALA A 74 -9.88 -2.10 -2.03
CA ALA A 74 -10.61 -2.47 -0.82
C ALA A 74 -9.73 -3.31 0.12
N PHE A 75 -9.12 -4.39 -0.37
CA PHE A 75 -8.28 -5.28 0.45
C PHE A 75 -7.00 -4.60 0.96
N ILE A 76 -6.34 -3.81 0.12
CA ILE A 76 -5.15 -3.05 0.53
C ILE A 76 -5.52 -2.04 1.62
N ASN A 77 -6.63 -1.32 1.51
CA ASN A 77 -7.05 -0.37 2.54
C ASN A 77 -7.40 -1.05 3.86
N ILE A 78 -8.02 -2.23 3.84
CA ILE A 78 -8.25 -3.03 5.06
C ILE A 78 -6.91 -3.38 5.70
N ALA A 79 -5.96 -3.89 4.91
CA ALA A 79 -4.64 -4.28 5.42
C ALA A 79 -3.84 -3.06 5.94
N ILE A 80 -3.93 -1.91 5.28
CA ILE A 80 -3.32 -0.65 5.75
C ILE A 80 -3.98 -0.20 7.05
N LEU A 81 -5.31 -0.19 7.15
CA LEU A 81 -6.00 0.27 8.36
C LEU A 81 -5.63 -0.59 9.59
N LEU A 82 -5.55 -1.91 9.41
CA LEU A 82 -5.06 -2.82 10.44
C LEU A 82 -3.57 -2.62 10.72
N GLY A 83 -2.74 -2.59 9.68
CA GLY A 83 -1.29 -2.46 9.82
C GLY A 83 -0.87 -1.12 10.42
N SER A 84 -1.50 -0.01 10.04
CA SER A 84 -1.29 1.30 10.65
C SER A 84 -1.66 1.31 12.13
N HIS A 85 -2.73 0.61 12.52
CA HIS A 85 -3.08 0.48 13.93
C HIS A 85 -2.01 -0.27 14.73
N PHE A 86 -1.52 -1.39 14.21
CA PHE A 86 -0.52 -2.22 14.91
C PHE A 86 0.91 -1.67 14.86
N PHE A 87 1.37 -1.16 13.71
CA PHE A 87 2.76 -0.75 13.51
C PHE A 87 3.01 0.74 13.72
N LEU A 88 2.02 1.59 13.40
CA LEU A 88 2.15 3.05 13.51
C LEU A 88 1.46 3.59 14.77
N GLY A 89 0.60 2.79 15.43
CA GLY A 89 -0.20 3.22 16.57
C GLY A 89 -1.30 4.22 16.19
N GLU A 90 -1.70 4.25 14.91
CA GLU A 90 -2.76 5.15 14.44
C GLU A 90 -4.14 4.64 14.91
N PRO A 91 -5.06 5.52 15.33
CA PRO A 91 -6.40 5.10 15.72
C PRO A 91 -7.19 4.60 14.50
N ILE A 92 -8.02 3.57 14.71
CA ILE A 92 -8.91 3.08 13.67
C ILE A 92 -9.95 4.16 13.35
N SER A 93 -9.88 4.71 12.13
CA SER A 93 -10.83 5.71 11.67
C SER A 93 -12.14 5.06 11.28
N ILE A 94 -13.22 5.34 12.04
CA ILE A 94 -14.59 4.92 11.71
C ILE A 94 -14.97 5.38 10.28
N ARG A 95 -14.54 6.59 9.89
CA ARG A 95 -14.76 7.11 8.52
C ARG A 95 -14.03 6.26 7.47
N GLY A 96 -12.82 5.79 7.79
CA GLY A 96 -12.07 4.86 6.94
C GLY A 96 -12.80 3.53 6.74
N VAL A 97 -13.34 2.97 7.83
CA VAL A 97 -14.15 1.74 7.77
C VAL A 97 -15.40 1.93 6.91
N ILE A 98 -16.14 3.03 7.11
CA ILE A 98 -17.32 3.36 6.29
C ILE A 98 -16.92 3.49 4.81
N GLY A 99 -15.81 4.17 4.50
CA GLY A 99 -15.30 4.30 3.15
C GLY A 99 -15.01 2.95 2.48
N ILE A 100 -14.37 2.02 3.21
CA ILE A 100 -14.12 0.65 2.73
C ILE A 100 -15.44 -0.07 2.42
N ILE A 101 -16.45 0.05 3.29
CA ILE A 101 -17.77 -0.55 3.07
C ILE A 101 -18.39 0.00 1.77
N VAL A 102 -18.29 1.32 1.54
CA VAL A 102 -18.80 1.95 0.31
C VAL A 102 -18.07 1.42 -0.93
N ILE A 103 -16.75 1.22 -0.87
CA ILE A 103 -15.99 0.61 -1.97
C ILE A 103 -16.50 -0.80 -2.26
N ILE A 104 -16.72 -1.62 -1.22
CA ILE A 104 -17.26 -2.99 -1.37
C ILE A 104 -18.65 -2.97 -2.00
N VAL A 105 -19.53 -2.08 -1.57
CA VAL A 105 -20.86 -1.91 -2.16
C VAL A 105 -20.75 -1.51 -3.64
N GLY A 106 -19.85 -0.58 -3.98
CA GLY A 106 -19.57 -0.19 -5.36
C GLY A 106 -19.14 -1.37 -6.22
N ILE A 107 -18.27 -2.26 -5.71
CA ILE A 107 -17.84 -3.48 -6.41
C ILE A 107 -19.01 -4.41 -6.68
N ILE A 108 -19.92 -4.58 -5.71
CA ILE A 108 -21.12 -5.43 -5.86
C ILE A 108 -22.04 -4.88 -6.96
N ILE A 109 -22.19 -3.56 -7.07
CA ILE A 109 -23.03 -2.92 -8.10
C ILE A 109 -22.40 -3.07 -9.49
N MET A 110 -21.06 -3.03 -9.59
CA MET A 110 -20.35 -3.18 -10.86
C MET A 110 -20.37 -4.61 -11.41
N LYS A 111 -20.76 -5.59 -10.59
CA LYS A 111 -20.81 -7.01 -10.93
C LYS A 111 -22.17 -7.39 -11.50
#